data_AF-A0A9D7XCW2-F1
#
_entry.id   AF-A0A9D7XCW2-F1
#
_cell.length_a   1.000
_cell.length_b   1.000
_cell.length_c   1.000
_cell.angle_alpha   90.00
_cell.angle_beta   90.00
_cell.angle_gamma   90.00
#
_symmetry.space_group_name_H-M   'P 1'
#
loop_
_entity.id
_entity.type
_entity.pdbx_description
1 polymer ?
#
loop_
_entity_poly.entity_id
_entity_poly.type
_entity_poly.pdbx_seq_one_letter_code
_entity_poly.pdbx_strand_id
1 'polypeptide(L)'
;MALIPGYEFDIFISYAHIDNAKFPGQTDGWIELFYKNLDLMLAKRFGRMDKIKFWWDNKKLDGSVIFNQSIESSIHKSAIMICLYSPGYVASGYCKQEIDTFYRKAQSDKIGLKVGDRTRILNVLLNNIPYNEWTPELKGTTGFPFYNAQDAMDFGETVDAATPEFRIQMQKLRDAVWNILNEFQKEQTSVSDVPVTKVGENKEAFTIYLGEVADSLRTPRKRVMTELEKKGYQIVTGIPPPEEATLHEKATNDALKKADLTVHLLDEYPGREIIGTSDICYPQKQVELALQLGKPQMVWVPSETKFDNIEDDKYKIFLQNLETSKTPSIDFEFVRGSKSSLAQQILDYAEQLKEQNTVNITSNGKLSVLLDTHFKDHFYALGLRKTLIENQISPFIIPQEDDPRENINLLRDRISQVRKLVFIYGRVSEEWLLARISAALQLIITNKYNIEDFIIYMVPPHKEYGSISLNQRIVNMNVIDSSNNEIAEKSTLDKFIMYLKTGSV
;
A
#
# COMPACT_ATOMS: atom_id res chain seq x y z
N MET A 1 19.15 6.91 15.83
CA MET A 1 19.70 5.97 14.83
C MET A 1 19.40 6.52 13.45
N ALA A 2 20.10 6.06 12.40
CA ALA A 2 19.77 6.45 11.02
C ALA A 2 18.33 6.05 10.66
N LEU A 3 17.76 6.67 9.64
CA LEU A 3 16.45 6.30 9.11
C LEU A 3 16.46 4.89 8.51
N ILE A 4 17.56 4.50 7.87
CA ILE A 4 17.75 3.19 7.25
C ILE A 4 18.36 2.21 8.27
N PRO A 5 17.62 1.16 8.71
CA PRO A 5 18.16 0.10 9.55
C PRO A 5 19.47 -0.50 9.03
N GLY A 6 20.39 -0.83 9.93
CA GLY A 6 21.69 -1.41 9.57
C GLY A 6 22.78 -0.40 9.17
N TYR A 7 22.46 0.89 9.08
CA TYR A 7 23.42 1.97 8.85
C TYR A 7 23.48 2.95 10.02
N GLU A 8 24.65 3.57 10.24
CA GLU A 8 24.83 4.63 11.24
C GLU A 8 24.47 6.01 10.67
N PHE A 9 24.69 6.18 9.36
CA PHE A 9 24.38 7.38 8.59
C PHE A 9 23.53 7.01 7.37
N ASP A 10 22.53 7.84 7.08
CA ASP A 10 21.70 7.68 5.89
C ASP A 10 22.46 8.15 4.64
N ILE A 11 23.23 9.23 4.77
CA ILE A 11 23.89 9.91 3.65
C ILE A 11 25.32 10.26 4.04
N PHE A 12 26.28 9.85 3.22
CA PHE A 12 27.66 10.30 3.22
C PHE A 12 27.85 11.34 2.12
N ILE A 13 28.41 12.50 2.44
CA ILE A 13 28.77 13.53 1.44
C ILE A 13 30.29 13.50 1.24
N SER A 14 30.72 13.11 0.05
CA SER A 14 32.11 13.16 -0.39
C SER A 14 32.34 14.39 -1.25
N TYR A 15 33.42 15.10 -0.97
CA TYR A 15 33.80 16.35 -1.63
C TYR A 15 35.30 16.60 -1.50
N ALA A 16 35.87 17.42 -2.37
CA ALA A 16 37.25 17.89 -2.17
C ALA A 16 37.26 19.10 -1.24
N HIS A 17 38.15 19.14 -0.24
CA HIS A 17 38.20 20.23 0.74
C HIS A 17 38.31 21.63 0.12
N ILE A 18 38.94 21.76 -1.03
CA ILE A 18 39.06 23.02 -1.77
C ILE A 18 37.69 23.59 -2.19
N ASP A 19 36.69 22.74 -2.45
CA ASP A 19 35.35 23.15 -2.85
C ASP A 19 34.55 23.74 -1.68
N ASN A 20 34.98 23.50 -0.44
CA ASN A 20 34.41 24.13 0.76
C ASN A 20 35.26 25.32 1.26
N ALA A 21 36.30 25.71 0.52
CA ALA A 21 37.10 26.88 0.87
C ALA A 21 36.21 28.14 0.82
N LYS A 22 36.44 29.06 1.76
CA LYS A 22 35.65 30.28 1.92
C LYS A 22 36.39 31.43 1.26
N PHE A 23 35.67 32.26 0.50
CA PHE A 23 36.21 33.55 0.07
C PHE A 23 36.22 34.54 1.26
N PRO A 24 37.10 35.57 1.22
CA PRO A 24 37.09 36.61 2.25
C PRO A 24 35.69 37.23 2.40
N GLY A 25 35.17 37.23 3.63
CA GLY A 25 33.85 37.76 3.96
C GLY A 25 32.70 36.74 3.88
N GLN A 26 32.93 35.50 3.44
CA GLN A 26 31.93 34.43 3.50
C GLN A 26 31.94 33.73 4.88
N THR A 27 30.75 33.52 5.44
CA THR A 27 30.57 32.83 6.72
C THR A 27 30.70 31.31 6.59
N ASP A 28 30.11 30.75 5.54
CA ASP A 28 30.03 29.31 5.28
C ASP A 28 30.63 28.99 3.90
N GLY A 29 31.21 27.79 3.76
CA GLY A 29 31.67 27.29 2.46
C GLY A 29 30.51 26.71 1.66
N TRP A 30 30.71 26.48 0.37
CA TRP A 30 29.65 26.02 -0.53
C TRP A 30 29.08 24.65 -0.10
N ILE A 31 29.96 23.72 0.29
CA ILE A 31 29.57 22.37 0.74
C ILE A 31 28.75 22.43 2.03
N GLU A 32 29.14 23.31 2.95
CA GLU A 32 28.40 23.55 4.19
C GLU A 32 26.98 24.07 3.91
N LEU A 33 26.84 25.01 2.97
CA LEU A 33 25.53 25.54 2.55
C LEU A 33 24.69 24.48 1.84
N PHE A 34 25.29 23.69 0.97
CA PHE A 34 24.64 22.55 0.31
C PHE A 34 24.05 21.56 1.33
N TYR A 35 24.87 21.13 2.29
CA TYR A 35 24.46 20.23 3.35
C TYR A 35 23.29 20.81 4.17
N LYS A 36 23.41 22.04 4.67
CA LYS A 36 22.37 22.69 5.48
C LYS A 36 21.04 22.78 4.72
N ASN A 37 21.09 23.10 3.43
CA ASN A 37 19.88 23.17 2.60
C ASN A 37 19.25 21.78 2.38
N LEU A 38 20.06 20.77 2.05
CA LEU A 38 19.53 19.42 1.80
C LEU A 38 18.89 18.83 3.06
N ASP A 39 19.56 19.00 4.21
CA ASP A 39 19.06 18.53 5.51
C ASP A 39 17.72 19.19 5.86
N LEU A 40 17.63 20.53 5.78
CA LEU A 40 16.40 21.26 6.03
C LEU A 40 15.27 20.85 5.06
N MET A 41 15.59 20.65 3.78
CA MET A 41 14.63 20.27 2.76
C MET A 41 14.08 18.85 2.97
N LEU A 42 14.92 17.91 3.41
CA LEU A 42 14.48 16.57 3.78
C LEU A 42 13.69 16.58 5.09
N ALA A 43 14.14 17.32 6.11
CA ALA A 43 13.43 17.47 7.38
C ALA A 43 12.00 18.00 7.19
N LYS A 44 11.82 19.03 6.34
CA LYS A 44 10.50 19.55 5.96
C LYS A 44 9.62 18.48 5.30
N ARG A 45 10.21 17.59 4.51
CA ARG A 45 9.47 16.51 3.84
C ARG A 45 9.07 15.38 4.79
N PHE A 46 9.90 15.08 5.79
CA PHE A 46 9.59 14.11 6.85
C PHE A 46 8.71 14.70 7.97
N GLY A 47 8.50 16.01 8.02
CA GLY A 47 7.74 16.71 9.05
C GLY A 47 8.43 16.80 10.41
N ARG A 48 9.74 16.51 10.48
CA ARG A 48 10.54 16.53 11.72
C ARG A 48 12.02 16.75 11.42
N MET A 49 12.68 17.50 12.28
CA MET A 49 14.14 17.66 12.28
C MET A 49 14.84 16.36 12.71
N ASP A 50 16.13 16.25 12.41
CA ASP A 50 17.03 15.18 12.85
C ASP A 50 16.61 13.75 12.46
N LYS A 51 15.72 13.61 11.46
CA LYS A 51 15.26 12.29 11.01
C LYS A 51 16.26 11.61 10.08
N ILE A 52 17.03 12.39 9.32
CA ILE A 52 18.07 11.93 8.42
C ILE A 52 19.43 12.20 9.06
N LYS A 53 20.30 11.18 9.08
CA LYS A 53 21.66 11.31 9.58
C LYS A 53 22.65 11.49 8.43
N PHE A 54 23.26 12.66 8.37
CA PHE A 54 24.35 12.95 7.45
C PHE A 54 25.71 12.69 8.10
N TRP A 55 26.65 12.24 7.28
CA TRP A 55 28.07 12.27 7.56
C TRP A 55 28.78 13.12 6.50
N TRP A 56 29.58 14.07 6.95
CA TRP A 56 30.52 14.83 6.13
C TRP A 56 31.60 15.44 7.04
N ASP A 57 32.79 15.67 6.50
CA ASP A 57 33.95 16.07 7.28
C ASP A 57 34.00 17.59 7.58
N ASN A 58 33.06 18.07 8.40
CA ASN A 58 33.04 19.46 8.87
C ASN A 58 33.83 19.67 10.18
N LYS A 59 34.31 18.60 10.81
CA LYS A 59 34.94 18.70 12.12
C LYS A 59 36.45 18.68 11.96
N LYS A 60 37.10 19.73 12.49
CA LYS A 60 38.47 19.60 12.99
C LYS A 60 38.46 18.54 14.09
N LEU A 61 38.61 17.28 13.70
CA LEU A 61 38.70 16.16 14.64
C LEU A 61 39.96 16.35 15.48
N ASP A 62 39.86 15.95 16.74
CA ASP A 62 40.96 15.82 17.69
C ASP A 62 42.16 15.15 17.01
N GLY A 63 43.35 15.76 17.13
CA GLY A 63 44.59 15.35 16.44
C GLY A 63 45.12 13.95 16.81
N SER A 64 44.36 13.15 17.58
CA SER A 64 44.62 11.74 17.87
C SER A 64 43.90 10.75 16.96
N VAL A 65 42.96 11.19 16.09
CA VAL A 65 42.22 10.29 15.18
C VAL A 65 42.99 10.07 13.88
N ILE A 66 43.27 8.81 13.54
CA ILE A 66 43.86 8.44 12.24
C ILE A 66 42.79 8.67 11.16
N PHE A 67 42.87 9.83 10.51
CA PHE A 67 41.94 10.37 9.52
C PHE A 67 41.41 9.32 8.52
N ASN A 68 42.31 8.48 7.97
CA ASN A 68 41.95 7.50 6.95
C ASN A 68 41.00 6.39 7.47
N GLN A 69 41.19 5.92 8.71
CA GLN A 69 40.38 4.81 9.25
C GLN A 69 38.98 5.27 9.67
N SER A 70 38.84 6.50 10.19
CA SER A 70 37.51 6.99 10.60
C SER A 70 36.62 7.29 9.40
N ILE A 71 37.18 7.80 8.31
CA ILE A 71 36.43 8.10 7.08
C ILE A 71 36.00 6.81 6.40
N GLU A 72 36.93 5.87 6.23
CA GLU A 72 36.62 4.55 5.68
C GLU A 72 35.54 3.83 6.50
N SER A 73 35.62 3.87 7.83
CA SER A 73 34.56 3.33 8.69
C SER A 73 33.22 4.02 8.46
N SER A 74 33.18 5.34 8.28
CA SER A 74 31.94 6.08 8.04
C SER A 74 31.31 5.73 6.70
N ILE A 75 32.13 5.49 5.66
CA ILE A 75 31.67 5.01 4.35
C ILE A 75 30.98 3.65 4.49
N HIS A 76 31.60 2.72 5.21
CA HIS A 76 31.02 1.40 5.47
C HIS A 76 29.70 1.48 6.24
N LYS A 77 29.53 2.50 7.07
CA LYS A 77 28.31 2.69 7.88
C LYS A 77 27.27 3.60 7.23
N SER A 78 27.48 4.07 6.00
CA SER A 78 26.56 4.98 5.30
C SER A 78 25.69 4.29 4.24
N ALA A 79 24.41 4.62 4.14
CA ALA A 79 23.51 3.95 3.20
C ALA A 79 23.64 4.48 1.75
N ILE A 80 23.73 5.79 1.59
CA ILE A 80 23.82 6.52 0.31
C ILE A 80 25.09 7.36 0.30
N MET A 81 25.72 7.51 -0.87
CA MET A 81 26.84 8.44 -1.08
C MET A 81 26.42 9.54 -2.06
N ILE A 82 26.72 10.79 -1.72
CA ILE A 82 26.61 11.95 -2.61
C ILE A 82 28.03 12.43 -2.91
N CYS A 83 28.42 12.41 -4.18
CA CYS A 83 29.71 12.91 -4.64
C CYS A 83 29.54 14.32 -5.20
N LEU A 84 30.16 15.31 -4.56
CA LEU A 84 30.22 16.69 -5.05
C LEU A 84 31.41 16.79 -6.00
N TYR A 85 31.15 16.49 -7.27
CA TYR A 85 32.13 16.24 -8.31
C TYR A 85 32.60 17.54 -8.96
N SER A 86 33.88 17.82 -8.83
CA SER A 86 34.59 19.01 -9.29
C SER A 86 35.98 18.63 -9.83
N PRO A 87 36.74 19.54 -10.45
CA PRO A 87 38.14 19.27 -10.77
C PRO A 87 38.97 18.91 -9.53
N GLY A 88 38.66 19.51 -8.38
CA GLY A 88 39.28 19.17 -7.10
C GLY A 88 39.01 17.72 -6.70
N TYR A 89 37.76 17.26 -6.89
CA TYR A 89 37.38 15.86 -6.66
C TYR A 89 38.16 14.91 -7.57
N VAL A 90 38.27 15.24 -8.87
CA VAL A 90 39.00 14.43 -9.86
C VAL A 90 40.51 14.38 -9.57
N ALA A 91 41.09 15.45 -9.05
CA ALA A 91 42.51 15.50 -8.68
C ALA A 91 42.80 14.77 -7.36
N SER A 92 41.81 14.64 -6.47
CA SER A 92 41.95 14.06 -5.15
C SER A 92 42.04 12.52 -5.18
N GLY A 93 43.21 11.98 -4.82
CA GLY A 93 43.38 10.54 -4.63
C GLY A 93 42.47 9.98 -3.51
N TYR A 94 42.20 10.77 -2.47
CA TYR A 94 41.29 10.39 -1.39
C TYR A 94 39.85 10.26 -1.89
N CYS A 95 39.31 11.24 -2.62
CA CYS A 95 37.94 11.17 -3.15
C CYS A 95 37.73 9.96 -4.08
N LYS A 96 38.76 9.59 -4.85
CA LYS A 96 38.76 8.36 -5.66
C LYS A 96 38.73 7.09 -4.80
N GLN A 97 39.49 7.06 -3.71
CA GLN A 97 39.46 5.93 -2.77
C GLN A 97 38.11 5.83 -2.06
N GLU A 98 37.50 6.95 -1.67
CA GLU A 98 36.20 6.96 -1.00
C GLU A 98 35.09 6.38 -1.89
N ILE A 99 35.03 6.81 -3.16
CA ILE A 99 34.01 6.30 -4.09
C ILE A 99 34.23 4.84 -4.45
N ASP A 100 35.47 4.41 -4.69
CA ASP A 100 35.81 2.99 -4.92
C ASP A 100 35.45 2.13 -3.69
N THR A 101 35.74 2.62 -2.49
CA THR A 101 35.40 1.94 -1.23
C THR A 101 33.89 1.80 -1.09
N PHE A 102 33.12 2.89 -1.27
CA PHE A 102 31.66 2.82 -1.20
C PHE A 102 31.09 1.89 -2.28
N TYR A 103 31.62 1.97 -3.50
CA TYR A 103 31.17 1.15 -4.62
C TYR A 103 31.36 -0.35 -4.34
N ARG A 104 32.56 -0.77 -3.92
CA ARG A 104 32.83 -2.17 -3.55
C ARG A 104 31.96 -2.63 -2.40
N LYS A 105 31.85 -1.80 -1.36
CA LYS A 105 31.00 -2.07 -0.21
C LYS A 105 29.54 -2.24 -0.63
N ALA A 106 29.00 -1.32 -1.42
CA ALA A 106 27.61 -1.37 -1.89
C ALA A 106 27.35 -2.58 -2.80
N GLN A 107 28.33 -3.02 -3.61
CA GLN A 107 28.22 -4.27 -4.37
C GLN A 107 28.15 -5.51 -3.47
N SER A 108 28.83 -5.51 -2.33
CA SER A 108 28.81 -6.61 -1.36
C SER A 108 27.63 -6.57 -0.38
N ASP A 109 27.00 -5.41 -0.22
CA ASP A 109 25.82 -5.25 0.63
C ASP A 109 24.65 -6.07 0.08
N LYS A 110 23.81 -6.63 0.97
CA LYS A 110 22.60 -7.39 0.59
C LYS A 110 21.64 -6.60 -0.32
N ILE A 111 21.63 -5.28 -0.17
CA ILE A 111 20.78 -4.35 -0.94
C ILE A 111 21.40 -4.06 -2.32
N GLY A 112 22.71 -4.27 -2.48
CA GLY A 112 23.42 -3.99 -3.72
C GLY A 112 23.69 -2.49 -3.96
N LEU A 113 24.31 -2.18 -5.10
CA LEU A 113 24.64 -0.81 -5.52
C LEU A 113 23.41 0.00 -5.95
N LYS A 114 22.35 -0.68 -6.37
CA LYS A 114 21.09 -0.07 -6.81
C LYS A 114 19.98 -0.39 -5.83
N VAL A 115 19.07 0.55 -5.67
CA VAL A 115 17.82 0.39 -4.93
C VAL A 115 16.73 0.85 -5.90
N GLY A 116 15.80 -0.04 -6.23
CA GLY A 116 14.92 0.14 -7.38
C GLY A 116 15.69 0.36 -8.68
N ASP A 117 15.34 1.43 -9.40
CA ASP A 117 15.99 1.86 -10.64
C ASP A 117 17.13 2.87 -10.42
N ARG A 118 17.48 3.16 -9.15
CA ARG A 118 18.43 4.22 -8.78
C ARG A 118 19.71 3.66 -8.22
N THR A 119 20.83 4.31 -8.50
CA THR A 119 22.10 4.03 -7.83
C THR A 119 22.15 4.68 -6.45
N ARG A 120 22.86 4.04 -5.51
CA ARG A 120 23.17 4.57 -4.18
C ARG A 120 24.28 5.62 -4.18
N ILE A 121 24.93 5.86 -5.33
CA ILE A 121 25.95 6.89 -5.53
C ILE A 121 25.36 8.00 -6.41
N LEU A 122 25.07 9.14 -5.82
CA LEU A 122 24.54 10.31 -6.51
C LEU A 122 25.67 11.24 -6.92
N ASN A 123 25.77 11.52 -8.23
CA ASN A 123 26.75 12.46 -8.77
C ASN A 123 26.17 13.88 -8.79
N VAL A 124 26.74 14.81 -8.03
CA VAL A 124 26.38 16.24 -8.05
C VAL A 124 27.54 16.98 -8.70
N LEU A 125 27.31 17.53 -9.88
CA LEU A 125 28.36 18.15 -10.71
C LEU A 125 28.47 19.63 -10.34
N LEU A 126 29.58 20.03 -9.72
CA LEU A 126 29.88 21.43 -9.42
C LEU A 126 30.37 22.20 -10.66
N ASN A 127 30.87 21.47 -11.66
CA ASN A 127 31.27 21.97 -12.97
C ASN A 127 30.90 20.96 -14.06
N ASN A 128 30.79 21.42 -15.31
CA ASN A 128 30.47 20.60 -16.47
C ASN A 128 31.68 19.76 -16.90
N ILE A 129 31.96 18.71 -16.13
CA ILE A 129 33.03 17.76 -16.44
C ILE A 129 32.50 16.75 -17.47
N PRO A 130 33.18 16.55 -18.61
CA PRO A 130 32.76 15.61 -19.64
C PRO A 130 32.55 14.17 -19.12
N TYR A 131 31.51 13.51 -19.60
CA TYR A 131 31.10 12.18 -19.13
C TYR A 131 32.20 11.09 -19.27
N ASN A 132 33.08 11.21 -20.27
CA ASN A 132 34.22 10.31 -20.46
C ASN A 132 35.30 10.47 -19.37
N GLU A 133 35.35 11.61 -18.69
CA GLU A 133 36.27 11.91 -17.59
C GLU A 133 35.69 11.50 -16.22
N TRP A 134 34.46 10.99 -16.18
CA TRP A 134 33.86 10.52 -14.95
C TRP A 134 34.50 9.21 -14.49
N THR A 135 34.61 9.04 -13.18
CA THR A 135 35.07 7.77 -12.61
C THR A 135 34.12 6.64 -13.00
N PRO A 136 34.62 5.40 -13.18
CA PRO A 136 33.80 4.27 -13.63
C PRO A 136 32.55 4.03 -12.77
N GLU A 137 32.64 4.30 -11.47
CA GLU A 137 31.57 4.11 -10.48
C GLU A 137 30.36 5.03 -10.72
N LEU A 138 30.57 6.16 -11.41
CA LEU A 138 29.54 7.15 -11.74
C LEU A 138 28.94 6.95 -13.14
N LYS A 139 29.54 6.07 -13.96
CA LYS A 139 29.05 5.81 -15.33
C LYS A 139 27.69 5.12 -15.30
N GLY A 140 26.85 5.45 -16.27
CA GLY A 140 25.46 4.98 -16.36
C GLY A 140 24.46 5.88 -15.62
N THR A 141 24.90 7.04 -15.13
CA THR A 141 24.05 8.06 -14.50
C THR A 141 24.16 9.39 -15.24
N THR A 142 23.18 10.27 -15.06
CA THR A 142 23.17 11.61 -15.69
C THR A 142 23.72 12.72 -14.79
N GLY A 143 23.83 12.47 -13.48
CA GLY A 143 24.22 13.47 -12.48
C GLY A 143 23.20 14.60 -12.26
N PHE A 144 23.48 15.45 -11.26
CA PHE A 144 22.73 16.67 -10.96
C PHE A 144 23.62 17.88 -11.27
N PRO A 145 23.27 18.71 -12.27
CA PRO A 145 24.10 19.83 -12.69
C PRO A 145 23.91 21.03 -11.73
N PHE A 146 24.92 21.27 -10.89
CA PHE A 146 25.03 22.45 -10.03
C PHE A 146 26.04 23.47 -10.60
N TYR A 147 26.07 23.57 -11.93
CA TYR A 147 26.84 24.55 -12.69
C TYR A 147 25.95 25.32 -13.65
N ASN A 148 26.43 26.46 -14.16
CA ASN A 148 25.69 27.35 -15.06
C ASN A 148 26.16 27.32 -16.53
N ALA A 149 26.88 26.26 -16.94
CA ALA A 149 27.33 26.04 -18.30
C ALA A 149 26.18 26.16 -19.32
N GLN A 150 26.44 26.86 -20.42
CA GLN A 150 25.45 27.13 -21.46
C GLN A 150 25.39 26.03 -22.53
N ASP A 151 26.49 25.30 -22.74
CA ASP A 151 26.59 24.22 -23.71
C ASP A 151 27.54 23.10 -23.24
N ALA A 152 27.72 22.07 -24.06
CA ALA A 152 28.50 20.88 -23.72
C ALA A 152 30.02 21.11 -23.64
N MET A 153 30.53 22.22 -24.18
CA MET A 153 31.95 22.59 -24.18
C MET A 153 32.26 23.64 -23.11
N ASP A 154 31.25 24.37 -22.66
CA ASP A 154 31.35 25.30 -21.55
C ASP A 154 31.59 24.55 -20.23
N PHE A 155 32.70 24.87 -19.56
CA PHE A 155 33.04 24.29 -18.26
C PHE A 155 32.01 24.64 -17.18
N GLY A 156 31.41 25.84 -17.26
CA GLY A 156 30.46 26.34 -16.27
C GLY A 156 31.05 26.58 -14.88
N GLU A 157 30.54 27.60 -14.22
CA GLU A 157 30.84 27.88 -12.82
C GLU A 157 29.80 27.25 -11.91
N THR A 158 30.22 26.89 -10.70
CA THR A 158 29.31 26.36 -9.68
C THR A 158 28.24 27.39 -9.35
N VAL A 159 26.98 26.96 -9.33
CA VAL A 159 25.85 27.84 -9.05
C VAL A 159 25.93 28.34 -7.60
N ASP A 160 25.73 29.65 -7.41
CA ASP A 160 25.69 30.26 -6.09
C ASP A 160 24.46 29.76 -5.28
N ALA A 161 24.69 29.38 -4.02
CA ALA A 161 23.69 28.80 -3.13
C ALA A 161 22.47 29.70 -2.86
N ALA A 162 22.57 31.01 -3.13
CA ALA A 162 21.48 31.96 -2.96
C ALA A 162 20.50 32.01 -4.14
N THR A 163 20.86 31.44 -5.30
CA THR A 163 20.09 31.66 -6.54
C THR A 163 18.89 30.72 -6.71
N PRO A 164 17.90 31.09 -7.56
CA PRO A 164 16.80 30.19 -7.91
C PRO A 164 17.26 28.89 -8.57
N GLU A 165 18.32 28.93 -9.38
CA GLU A 165 18.87 27.77 -10.09
C GLU A 165 19.35 26.72 -9.09
N PHE A 166 20.08 27.15 -8.04
CA PHE A 166 20.50 26.27 -6.95
C PHE A 166 19.29 25.61 -6.28
N ARG A 167 18.25 26.38 -5.96
CA ARG A 167 17.03 25.86 -5.32
C ARG A 167 16.32 24.81 -6.18
N ILE A 168 16.25 25.02 -7.49
CA ILE A 168 15.65 24.05 -8.43
C ILE A 168 16.45 22.74 -8.44
N GLN A 169 17.77 22.81 -8.50
CA GLN A 169 18.63 21.62 -8.50
C GLN A 169 18.58 20.89 -7.15
N MET A 170 18.55 21.63 -6.04
CA MET A 170 18.34 21.08 -4.70
C MET A 170 17.00 20.35 -4.56
N GLN A 171 15.92 20.84 -5.17
CA GLN A 171 14.63 20.16 -5.16
C GLN A 171 14.70 18.81 -5.89
N LYS A 172 15.33 18.79 -7.07
CA LYS A 172 15.54 17.55 -7.84
C LYS A 172 16.39 16.54 -7.08
N LEU A 173 17.49 17.00 -6.48
CA LEU A 173 18.36 16.15 -5.66
C LEU A 173 17.62 15.63 -4.43
N ARG A 174 16.92 16.50 -3.68
CA ARG A 174 16.07 16.10 -2.54
C ARG A 174 15.06 15.02 -2.96
N ASP A 175 14.43 15.16 -4.12
CA ASP A 175 13.47 14.18 -4.63
C ASP A 175 14.13 12.84 -4.94
N ALA A 176 15.31 12.85 -5.55
CA ALA A 176 16.07 11.64 -5.79
C ALA A 176 16.50 10.94 -4.48
N VAL A 177 17.07 11.70 -3.53
CA VAL A 177 17.46 11.18 -2.20
C VAL A 177 16.24 10.62 -1.48
N TRP A 178 15.12 11.34 -1.46
CA TRP A 178 13.87 10.89 -0.85
C TRP A 178 13.36 9.58 -1.46
N ASN A 179 13.42 9.44 -2.78
CA ASN A 179 13.00 8.21 -3.46
C ASN A 179 13.89 7.04 -3.06
N ILE A 180 15.21 7.22 -3.06
CA ILE A 180 16.16 6.17 -2.64
C ILE A 180 15.92 5.79 -1.17
N LEU A 181 15.77 6.76 -0.27
CA LEU A 181 15.50 6.49 1.14
C LEU A 181 14.21 5.67 1.34
N ASN A 182 13.15 5.95 0.57
CA ASN A 182 11.91 5.18 0.64
C ASN A 182 12.04 3.79 0.01
N GLU A 183 12.75 3.68 -1.11
CA GLU A 183 13.01 2.39 -1.76
C GLU A 183 13.88 1.49 -0.88
N PHE A 184 14.84 2.06 -0.14
CA PHE A 184 15.63 1.35 0.86
C PHE A 184 14.75 0.73 1.95
N GLN A 185 13.75 1.47 2.43
CA GLN A 185 12.81 0.95 3.42
C GLN A 185 11.96 -0.18 2.84
N LYS A 186 11.54 -0.08 1.58
CA LYS A 186 10.83 -1.16 0.89
C LYS A 186 11.69 -2.41 0.76
N GLU A 187 12.94 -2.26 0.31
CA GLU A 187 13.87 -3.38 0.09
C GLU A 187 14.33 -4.05 1.39
N GLN A 188 14.51 -3.31 2.48
CA GLN A 188 14.82 -3.91 3.78
C GLN A 188 13.66 -4.70 4.38
N THR A 189 12.44 -4.34 4.02
CA THR A 189 11.24 -5.10 4.41
C THR A 189 11.16 -6.41 3.60
N SER A 190 11.68 -6.44 2.37
CA SER A 190 11.81 -7.66 1.55
C SER A 190 13.02 -8.54 1.90
N VAL A 191 14.11 -7.99 2.46
CA VAL A 191 15.34 -8.74 2.81
C VAL A 191 15.23 -9.50 4.16
N SER A 192 14.12 -9.36 4.87
CA SER A 192 13.79 -10.22 6.03
C SER A 192 13.34 -11.63 5.63
N ASP A 193 13.13 -11.89 4.34
CA ASP A 193 12.85 -13.22 3.79
C ASP A 193 13.97 -13.66 2.81
N VAL A 194 15.02 -14.29 3.36
CA VAL A 194 15.85 -15.24 2.61
C VAL A 194 15.47 -16.64 3.09
N PRO A 195 15.21 -17.62 2.20
CA PRO A 195 14.58 -18.88 2.53
C PRO A 195 15.50 -19.73 3.43
N VAL A 196 15.13 -19.82 4.70
CA VAL A 196 15.53 -20.95 5.53
C VAL A 196 14.36 -21.92 5.51
N THR A 197 14.66 -23.13 5.07
CA THR A 197 13.79 -24.29 5.03
C THR A 197 12.98 -24.43 6.32
N LYS A 198 11.75 -23.93 6.34
CA LYS A 198 10.70 -24.35 7.27
C LYS A 198 9.36 -24.33 6.56
N VAL A 199 8.82 -25.54 6.43
CA VAL A 199 7.44 -25.87 6.08
C VAL A 199 6.50 -25.00 6.93
N GLY A 200 5.60 -24.24 6.27
CA GLY A 200 4.61 -23.40 6.95
C GLY A 200 3.83 -22.49 6.00
N GLU A 201 2.88 -23.09 5.27
CA GLU A 201 1.63 -22.54 4.68
C GLU A 201 1.62 -21.15 3.99
N ASN A 202 1.53 -21.21 2.64
CA ASN A 202 1.13 -20.12 1.73
C ASN A 202 -0.18 -19.43 2.17
N LYS A 203 -0.18 -18.10 2.18
CA LYS A 203 -1.36 -17.31 1.78
C LYS A 203 -0.98 -16.48 0.55
N GLU A 204 -1.60 -16.82 -0.58
CA GLU A 204 -1.40 -16.15 -1.86
C GLU A 204 -1.80 -14.67 -1.77
N ALA A 205 -0.98 -13.77 -2.33
CA ALA A 205 -1.25 -12.35 -2.35
C ALA A 205 -2.34 -12.03 -3.40
N PHE A 206 -3.35 -11.25 -3.03
CA PHE A 206 -4.48 -10.89 -3.90
C PHE A 206 -4.03 -10.06 -5.11
N THR A 207 -4.40 -10.51 -6.31
CA THR A 207 -3.93 -10.00 -7.59
C THR A 207 -5.00 -9.18 -8.30
N ILE A 208 -4.67 -7.96 -8.75
CA ILE A 208 -5.56 -7.07 -9.50
C ILE A 208 -5.03 -6.91 -10.93
N TYR A 209 -5.88 -7.19 -11.92
CA TYR A 209 -5.63 -6.82 -13.30
C TYR A 209 -6.00 -5.36 -13.54
N LEU A 210 -5.08 -4.55 -14.08
CA LEU A 210 -5.35 -3.16 -14.44
C LEU A 210 -5.29 -2.95 -15.95
N GLY A 211 -6.46 -2.73 -16.56
CA GLY A 211 -6.63 -2.56 -18.00
C GLY A 211 -5.89 -1.36 -18.58
N GLU A 212 -5.70 -1.40 -19.89
CA GLU A 212 -5.19 -0.28 -20.69
C GLU A 212 -6.20 0.87 -20.72
N VAL A 213 -5.71 2.09 -20.96
CA VAL A 213 -6.52 3.31 -20.86
C VAL A 213 -6.26 4.26 -22.03
N ALA A 214 -7.18 5.20 -22.25
CA ALA A 214 -6.94 6.36 -23.11
C ALA A 214 -5.83 7.27 -22.53
N ASP A 215 -5.19 8.08 -23.38
CA ASP A 215 -4.05 8.92 -22.99
C ASP A 215 -4.39 9.89 -21.82
N SER A 216 -5.64 10.36 -21.77
CA SER A 216 -6.25 11.18 -20.70
C SER A 216 -6.18 10.55 -19.30
N LEU A 217 -6.12 9.23 -19.20
CA LEU A 217 -6.14 8.47 -17.94
C LEU A 217 -4.79 7.80 -17.60
N ARG A 218 -3.74 7.99 -18.41
CA ARG A 218 -2.42 7.36 -18.16
C ARG A 218 -1.78 7.75 -16.83
N THR A 219 -1.79 9.04 -16.49
CA THR A 219 -1.25 9.53 -15.20
C THR A 219 -2.06 9.02 -14.01
N PRO A 220 -3.41 9.11 -14.00
CA PRO A 220 -4.25 8.45 -12.99
C PRO A 220 -3.97 6.95 -12.84
N ARG A 221 -3.90 6.21 -13.95
CA ARG A 221 -3.61 4.76 -13.97
C ARG A 221 -2.27 4.44 -13.28
N LYS A 222 -1.20 5.16 -13.64
CA LYS A 222 0.14 4.96 -13.04
C LYS A 222 0.13 5.26 -11.53
N ARG A 223 -0.56 6.31 -11.12
CA ARG A 223 -0.70 6.68 -9.70
C ARG A 223 -1.44 5.59 -8.92
N VAL A 224 -2.57 5.12 -9.43
CA VAL A 224 -3.39 4.07 -8.81
C VAL A 224 -2.62 2.77 -8.70
N MET A 225 -1.95 2.32 -9.78
CA MET A 225 -1.10 1.14 -9.76
C MET A 225 -0.07 1.21 -8.62
N THR A 226 0.62 2.35 -8.50
CA THR A 226 1.60 2.60 -7.43
C THR A 226 0.96 2.57 -6.04
N GLU A 227 -0.26 3.09 -5.89
CA GLU A 227 -1.00 3.12 -4.62
C GLU A 227 -1.48 1.72 -4.19
N LEU A 228 -1.99 0.92 -5.14
CA LEU A 228 -2.44 -0.46 -4.89
C LEU A 228 -1.25 -1.37 -4.54
N GLU A 229 -0.14 -1.27 -5.27
CA GLU A 229 1.10 -2.03 -4.97
C GLU A 229 1.64 -1.68 -3.58
N LYS A 230 1.63 -0.40 -3.19
CA LYS A 230 1.99 0.05 -1.83
C LYS A 230 1.10 -0.55 -0.74
N LYS A 231 -0.15 -0.90 -1.08
CA LYS A 231 -1.12 -1.51 -0.16
C LYS A 231 -1.05 -3.04 -0.16
N GLY A 232 -0.08 -3.63 -0.85
CA GLY A 232 0.21 -5.07 -0.82
C GLY A 232 -0.57 -5.89 -1.85
N TYR A 233 -1.18 -5.25 -2.84
CA TYR A 233 -1.82 -5.94 -3.97
C TYR A 233 -0.79 -6.26 -5.06
N GLN A 234 -0.89 -7.44 -5.66
CA GLN A 234 -0.12 -7.75 -6.87
C GLN A 234 -0.86 -7.15 -8.07
N ILE A 235 -0.17 -6.41 -8.94
CA ILE A 235 -0.78 -5.86 -10.16
C ILE A 235 -0.30 -6.63 -11.38
N VAL A 236 -1.23 -7.03 -12.23
CA VAL A 236 -0.96 -7.60 -13.55
C VAL A 236 -1.57 -6.70 -14.62
N THR A 237 -0.90 -6.57 -15.76
CA THR A 237 -1.39 -5.81 -16.91
C THR A 237 -1.29 -6.66 -18.17
N GLY A 238 -2.15 -6.38 -19.15
CA GLY A 238 -2.02 -6.96 -20.49
C GLY A 238 -0.81 -6.40 -21.25
N ILE A 239 -0.59 -6.89 -22.48
CA ILE A 239 0.43 -6.33 -23.38
C ILE A 239 -0.05 -4.95 -23.84
N PRO A 240 0.80 -3.90 -23.72
CA PRO A 240 0.45 -2.56 -24.15
C PRO A 240 0.35 -2.47 -25.67
N PRO A 241 -0.40 -1.51 -26.23
CA PRO A 241 -0.42 -1.25 -27.67
C PRO A 241 0.99 -0.92 -28.22
N PRO A 242 1.29 -1.26 -29.49
CA PRO A 242 0.36 -1.76 -30.49
C PRO A 242 0.56 -3.25 -30.81
N GLU A 243 -0.44 -4.08 -30.46
CA GLU A 243 -0.46 -5.52 -30.74
C GLU A 243 -1.70 -5.91 -31.55
N GLU A 244 -1.54 -6.87 -32.46
CA GLU A 244 -2.65 -7.39 -33.25
C GLU A 244 -3.67 -8.19 -32.41
N ALA A 245 -4.91 -8.24 -32.89
CA ALA A 245 -6.08 -8.68 -32.11
C ALA A 245 -5.92 -10.06 -31.43
N THR A 246 -5.36 -11.05 -32.13
CA THR A 246 -5.21 -12.41 -31.60
C THR A 246 -4.16 -12.50 -30.49
N LEU A 247 -3.04 -11.79 -30.64
CA LEU A 247 -1.99 -11.71 -29.62
C LEU A 247 -2.47 -10.95 -28.40
N HIS A 248 -3.16 -9.82 -28.63
CA HIS A 248 -3.76 -9.03 -27.57
C HIS A 248 -4.78 -9.82 -26.76
N GLU A 249 -5.70 -10.53 -27.43
CA GLU A 249 -6.72 -11.34 -26.77
C GLU A 249 -6.11 -12.47 -25.95
N LYS A 250 -5.15 -13.20 -26.51
CA LYS A 250 -4.45 -14.28 -25.80
C LYS A 250 -3.76 -13.76 -24.54
N ALA A 251 -2.95 -12.71 -24.67
CA ALA A 251 -2.19 -12.19 -23.55
C ALA A 251 -3.06 -11.53 -22.48
N THR A 252 -4.15 -10.87 -22.89
CA THR A 252 -5.15 -10.33 -21.97
C THR A 252 -5.82 -11.46 -21.21
N ASN A 253 -6.28 -12.52 -21.88
CA ASN A 253 -6.88 -13.68 -21.20
C ASN A 253 -5.90 -14.35 -20.22
N ASP A 254 -4.62 -14.48 -20.58
CA ASP A 254 -3.60 -15.04 -19.70
C ASP A 254 -3.33 -14.16 -18.46
N ALA A 255 -3.42 -12.84 -18.59
CA ALA A 255 -3.33 -11.92 -17.47
C ALA A 255 -4.60 -11.92 -16.60
N LEU A 256 -5.79 -11.89 -17.21
CA LEU A 256 -7.08 -11.93 -16.52
C LEU A 256 -7.24 -13.21 -15.68
N LYS A 257 -6.80 -14.37 -16.18
CA LYS A 257 -6.86 -15.64 -15.44
C LYS A 257 -6.11 -15.60 -14.11
N LYS A 258 -5.01 -14.84 -14.04
CA LYS A 258 -4.16 -14.69 -12.85
C LYS A 258 -4.70 -13.70 -11.82
N ALA A 259 -5.71 -12.90 -12.18
CA ALA A 259 -6.25 -11.86 -11.31
C ALA A 259 -7.48 -12.34 -10.53
N ASP A 260 -7.60 -11.85 -9.30
CA ASP A 260 -8.75 -11.99 -8.42
C ASP A 260 -9.79 -10.88 -8.65
N LEU A 261 -9.33 -9.70 -9.11
CA LEU A 261 -10.16 -8.55 -9.49
C LEU A 261 -9.64 -7.94 -10.79
N THR A 262 -10.53 -7.53 -11.69
CA THR A 262 -10.19 -6.81 -12.92
C THR A 262 -10.70 -5.37 -12.85
N VAL A 263 -9.85 -4.39 -13.16
CA VAL A 263 -10.17 -2.97 -13.07
C VAL A 263 -9.94 -2.30 -14.41
N HIS A 264 -10.96 -1.60 -14.91
CA HIS A 264 -10.93 -0.92 -16.19
C HIS A 264 -11.31 0.55 -15.99
N LEU A 265 -10.43 1.46 -16.42
CA LEU A 265 -10.66 2.89 -16.33
C LEU A 265 -11.02 3.40 -17.73
N LEU A 266 -12.25 3.91 -17.89
CA LEU A 266 -12.79 4.39 -19.15
C LEU A 266 -13.20 5.86 -19.01
N ASP A 267 -13.21 6.62 -20.11
CA ASP A 267 -13.73 7.99 -20.15
C ASP A 267 -14.42 8.28 -21.48
N GLU A 268 -14.48 9.54 -21.90
CA GLU A 268 -15.09 9.92 -23.19
C GLU A 268 -14.27 9.49 -24.42
N TYR A 269 -13.02 9.08 -24.23
CA TYR A 269 -12.15 8.63 -25.31
C TYR A 269 -12.01 7.09 -25.29
N PRO A 270 -12.32 6.39 -26.40
CA PRO A 270 -12.27 4.92 -26.45
C PRO A 270 -10.86 4.34 -26.32
N GLY A 271 -9.83 5.15 -26.57
CA GLY A 271 -8.43 4.75 -26.52
C GLY A 271 -7.87 4.41 -27.90
N ARG A 272 -6.82 3.59 -27.95
CA ARG A 272 -6.19 3.17 -29.22
C ARG A 272 -6.96 2.01 -29.84
N GLU A 273 -7.12 2.04 -31.15
CA GLU A 273 -7.69 0.94 -31.93
C GLU A 273 -6.74 -0.27 -31.98
N ILE A 274 -7.32 -1.47 -31.96
CA ILE A 274 -6.56 -2.72 -32.09
C ILE A 274 -6.14 -2.91 -33.55
N ILE A 275 -4.88 -3.29 -33.76
CA ILE A 275 -4.37 -3.53 -35.11
C ILE A 275 -5.09 -4.73 -35.74
N GLY A 276 -5.59 -4.54 -36.95
CA GLY A 276 -6.22 -5.59 -37.76
C GLY A 276 -7.72 -5.79 -37.50
N THR A 277 -8.34 -4.96 -36.67
CA THR A 277 -9.79 -4.96 -36.43
C THR A 277 -10.37 -3.56 -36.66
N SER A 278 -11.57 -3.48 -37.24
CA SER A 278 -12.30 -2.21 -37.37
C SER A 278 -13.08 -1.90 -36.10
N ASP A 279 -13.01 -0.64 -35.65
CA ASP A 279 -13.91 -0.02 -34.68
C ASP A 279 -13.90 -0.63 -33.25
N ILE A 280 -12.81 -1.28 -32.83
CA ILE A 280 -12.65 -1.78 -31.46
C ILE A 280 -11.31 -1.33 -30.88
N CYS A 281 -11.37 -0.68 -29.72
CA CYS A 281 -10.20 -0.22 -28.98
C CYS A 281 -9.76 -1.21 -27.89
N TYR A 282 -8.47 -1.19 -27.53
CA TYR A 282 -7.92 -2.09 -26.49
C TYR A 282 -8.68 -2.01 -25.15
N PRO A 283 -8.99 -0.83 -24.58
CA PRO A 283 -9.69 -0.76 -23.29
C PRO A 283 -11.08 -1.42 -23.33
N GLN A 284 -11.84 -1.20 -24.41
CA GLN A 284 -13.15 -1.82 -24.62
C GLN A 284 -13.03 -3.34 -24.72
N LYS A 285 -12.12 -3.84 -25.57
CA LYS A 285 -11.96 -5.28 -25.77
C LYS A 285 -11.57 -6.01 -24.49
N GLN A 286 -10.72 -5.39 -23.65
CA GLN A 286 -10.32 -5.97 -22.37
C GLN A 286 -11.49 -6.10 -21.39
N VAL A 287 -12.43 -5.15 -21.38
CA VAL A 287 -13.66 -5.24 -20.58
C VAL A 287 -14.53 -6.39 -21.07
N GLU A 288 -14.72 -6.52 -22.38
CA GLU A 288 -15.51 -7.62 -22.97
C GLU A 288 -14.92 -8.99 -22.63
N LEU A 289 -13.59 -9.14 -22.69
CA LEU A 289 -12.90 -10.39 -22.35
C LEU A 289 -13.03 -10.72 -20.85
N ALA A 290 -12.96 -9.72 -19.97
CA ALA A 290 -13.16 -9.91 -18.53
C ALA A 290 -14.59 -10.38 -18.21
N LEU A 291 -15.61 -9.78 -18.86
CA LEU A 291 -17.01 -10.20 -18.74
C LEU A 291 -17.22 -11.63 -19.25
N GLN A 292 -16.62 -12.01 -20.38
CA GLN A 292 -16.72 -13.36 -20.93
C GLN A 292 -16.11 -14.43 -20.03
N LEU A 293 -15.04 -14.09 -19.30
CA LEU A 293 -14.39 -14.98 -18.34
C LEU A 293 -15.10 -15.06 -16.98
N GLY A 294 -16.09 -14.18 -16.73
CA GLY A 294 -16.80 -14.12 -15.45
C GLY A 294 -15.90 -13.75 -14.27
N LYS A 295 -14.86 -12.93 -14.51
CA LYS A 295 -13.97 -12.45 -13.43
C LYS A 295 -14.64 -11.30 -12.68
N PRO A 296 -14.48 -11.19 -11.34
CA PRO A 296 -14.90 -10.01 -10.60
C PRO A 296 -14.30 -8.74 -11.22
N GLN A 297 -15.12 -7.76 -11.53
CA GLN A 297 -14.75 -6.64 -12.38
C GLN A 297 -15.28 -5.30 -11.90
N MET A 298 -14.41 -4.29 -11.87
CA MET A 298 -14.76 -2.89 -11.66
C MET A 298 -14.52 -2.08 -12.93
N VAL A 299 -15.57 -1.42 -13.42
CA VAL A 299 -15.46 -0.40 -14.47
C VAL A 299 -15.63 0.97 -13.83
N TRP A 300 -14.60 1.81 -13.95
CA TRP A 300 -14.61 3.15 -13.39
C TRP A 300 -14.61 4.21 -14.48
N VAL A 301 -15.46 5.21 -14.32
CA VAL A 301 -15.60 6.35 -15.23
C VAL A 301 -15.54 7.67 -14.43
N PRO A 302 -14.84 8.72 -14.92
CA PRO A 302 -14.88 10.03 -14.29
C PRO A 302 -16.32 10.55 -14.16
N SER A 303 -16.65 11.11 -13.00
CA SER A 303 -17.98 11.65 -12.71
C SER A 303 -18.42 12.75 -13.68
N GLU A 304 -17.45 13.47 -14.24
CA GLU A 304 -17.63 14.56 -15.19
C GLU A 304 -17.89 14.10 -16.64
N THR A 305 -17.65 12.82 -16.95
CA THR A 305 -17.80 12.28 -18.31
C THR A 305 -19.27 12.26 -18.73
N LYS A 306 -19.59 13.01 -19.79
CA LYS A 306 -20.94 13.05 -20.38
C LYS A 306 -20.96 12.17 -21.62
N PHE A 307 -21.74 11.08 -21.58
CA PHE A 307 -21.82 10.14 -22.70
C PHE A 307 -22.37 10.78 -23.98
N ASP A 308 -23.13 11.87 -23.87
CA ASP A 308 -23.60 12.61 -25.05
C ASP A 308 -22.50 13.34 -25.82
N ASN A 309 -21.33 13.51 -25.22
CA ASN A 309 -20.16 14.13 -25.87
C ASN A 309 -19.29 13.10 -26.62
N ILE A 310 -19.62 11.80 -26.54
CA ILE A 310 -18.86 10.74 -27.20
C ILE A 310 -19.28 10.66 -28.66
N GLU A 311 -18.34 10.88 -29.58
CA GLU A 311 -18.58 10.87 -31.04
C GLU A 311 -18.77 9.45 -31.59
N ASP A 312 -18.11 8.45 -30.99
CA ASP A 312 -18.27 7.05 -31.38
C ASP A 312 -19.55 6.46 -30.80
N ASP A 313 -20.58 6.31 -31.64
CA ASP A 313 -21.88 5.75 -31.26
C ASP A 313 -21.78 4.33 -30.68
N LYS A 314 -20.87 3.48 -31.19
CA LYS A 314 -20.70 2.11 -30.70
C LYS A 314 -20.12 2.12 -29.29
N TYR A 315 -19.09 2.93 -29.06
CA TYR A 315 -18.48 3.09 -27.74
C TYR A 315 -19.43 3.74 -26.74
N LYS A 316 -20.22 4.73 -27.18
CA LYS A 316 -21.26 5.37 -26.38
C LYS A 316 -22.30 4.34 -25.90
N ILE A 317 -22.84 3.53 -26.81
CA ILE A 317 -23.80 2.47 -26.48
C ILE A 317 -23.16 1.45 -25.53
N PHE A 318 -21.90 1.08 -25.74
CA PHE A 318 -21.17 0.19 -24.86
C PHE A 318 -21.11 0.71 -23.41
N LEU A 319 -20.69 1.95 -23.21
CA LEU A 319 -20.65 2.56 -21.87
C LEU A 319 -22.04 2.69 -21.24
N GLN A 320 -23.07 3.04 -22.04
CA GLN A 320 -24.46 3.09 -21.58
C GLN A 320 -24.96 1.71 -21.14
N ASN A 321 -24.61 0.64 -21.87
CA ASN A 321 -24.99 -0.73 -21.51
C ASN A 321 -24.31 -1.18 -20.21
N LEU A 322 -23.02 -0.87 -20.02
CA LEU A 322 -22.32 -1.14 -18.75
C LEU A 322 -22.96 -0.36 -17.59
N GLU A 323 -23.30 0.91 -17.80
CA GLU A 323 -23.90 1.74 -16.75
C GLU A 323 -25.35 1.34 -16.45
N THR A 324 -26.14 0.86 -17.43
CA THR A 324 -27.55 0.47 -17.24
C THR A 324 -27.71 -0.94 -16.69
N SER A 325 -26.70 -1.80 -16.84
CA SER A 325 -26.65 -3.16 -16.27
C SER A 325 -26.52 -3.17 -14.73
N LYS A 326 -27.05 -2.16 -14.02
CA LYS A 326 -26.99 -1.85 -12.56
C LYS A 326 -27.55 -2.92 -11.62
N THR A 327 -27.66 -4.18 -12.01
CA THR A 327 -27.91 -5.22 -11.01
C THR A 327 -26.58 -5.43 -10.30
N PRO A 328 -26.40 -5.01 -9.03
CA PRO A 328 -25.12 -5.14 -8.35
C PRO A 328 -24.90 -6.63 -8.09
N SER A 329 -24.20 -7.31 -9.00
CA SER A 329 -23.62 -8.62 -8.74
C SER A 329 -22.32 -8.41 -7.99
N ILE A 330 -21.91 -9.41 -7.19
CA ILE A 330 -20.61 -9.37 -6.52
C ILE A 330 -19.47 -9.26 -7.54
N ASP A 331 -19.70 -9.76 -8.75
CA ASP A 331 -18.69 -9.92 -9.79
C ASP A 331 -18.61 -8.74 -10.78
N PHE A 332 -19.49 -7.74 -10.68
CA PHE A 332 -19.44 -6.56 -11.57
C PHE A 332 -19.89 -5.27 -10.88
N GLU A 333 -19.02 -4.27 -10.86
CA GLU A 333 -19.29 -2.94 -10.32
C GLU A 333 -19.00 -1.85 -11.36
N PHE A 334 -19.98 -0.96 -11.60
CA PHE A 334 -19.80 0.24 -12.40
C PHE A 334 -19.80 1.48 -11.51
N VAL A 335 -18.68 2.23 -11.50
CA VAL A 335 -18.47 3.35 -10.58
C VAL A 335 -18.22 4.64 -11.35
N ARG A 336 -18.97 5.69 -11.00
CA ARG A 336 -18.63 7.07 -11.34
C ARG A 336 -17.92 7.75 -10.17
N GLY A 337 -16.75 8.33 -10.39
CA GLY A 337 -15.97 8.92 -9.30
C GLY A 337 -15.03 10.04 -9.71
N SER A 338 -14.41 10.67 -8.72
CA SER A 338 -13.32 11.63 -8.94
C SER A 338 -11.98 10.90 -9.11
N LYS A 339 -11.06 11.45 -9.90
CA LYS A 339 -9.72 10.85 -10.04
C LYS A 339 -9.04 10.65 -8.68
N SER A 340 -9.22 11.57 -7.71
CA SER A 340 -8.66 11.46 -6.36
C SER A 340 -9.24 10.32 -5.51
N SER A 341 -10.49 9.92 -5.72
CA SER A 341 -11.13 8.83 -4.96
C SER A 341 -10.90 7.44 -5.56
N LEU A 342 -10.41 7.37 -6.80
CA LEU A 342 -10.25 6.14 -7.57
C LEU A 342 -9.49 5.03 -6.83
N ALA A 343 -8.31 5.33 -6.28
CA ALA A 343 -7.51 4.32 -5.60
C ALA A 343 -8.22 3.75 -4.37
N GLN A 344 -8.89 4.61 -3.59
CA GLN A 344 -9.66 4.17 -2.43
C GLN A 344 -10.86 3.30 -2.85
N GLN A 345 -11.56 3.67 -3.92
CA GLN A 345 -12.68 2.86 -4.45
C GLN A 345 -12.25 1.47 -4.87
N ILE A 346 -11.10 1.33 -5.55
CA ILE A 346 -10.55 0.02 -5.92
C ILE A 346 -10.13 -0.77 -4.67
N LEU A 347 -9.51 -0.12 -3.68
CA LEU A 347 -9.13 -0.77 -2.43
C LEU A 347 -10.35 -1.30 -1.67
N ASP A 348 -11.41 -0.49 -1.56
CA ASP A 348 -12.63 -0.87 -0.86
C ASP A 348 -13.28 -2.10 -1.53
N TYR A 349 -13.35 -2.11 -2.86
CA TYR A 349 -13.92 -3.24 -3.60
C TYR A 349 -13.03 -4.49 -3.54
N ALA A 350 -11.71 -4.32 -3.61
CA ALA A 350 -10.77 -5.44 -3.50
C ALA A 350 -10.75 -6.05 -2.09
N GLU A 351 -10.86 -5.23 -1.04
CA GLU A 351 -11.05 -5.73 0.34
C GLU A 351 -12.41 -6.42 0.48
N GLN A 352 -13.49 -5.92 -0.12
CA GLN A 352 -14.78 -6.61 -0.11
C GLN A 352 -14.70 -8.02 -0.73
N LEU A 353 -13.98 -8.17 -1.85
CA LEU A 353 -13.73 -9.46 -2.49
C LEU A 353 -12.81 -10.36 -1.65
N LYS A 354 -11.78 -9.80 -1.02
CA LYS A 354 -10.92 -10.53 -0.07
C LYS A 354 -11.68 -11.01 1.13
N GLU A 355 -12.57 -10.21 1.70
CA GLU A 355 -13.40 -10.59 2.83
C GLU A 355 -14.30 -11.78 2.45
N GLN A 356 -14.89 -11.77 1.26
CA GLN A 356 -15.70 -12.90 0.77
C GLN A 356 -14.85 -14.16 0.46
N ASN A 357 -13.68 -14.02 -0.15
CA ASN A 357 -12.76 -15.14 -0.41
C ASN A 357 -12.11 -15.68 0.88
N THR A 358 -11.83 -14.81 1.85
CA THR A 358 -11.33 -15.19 3.17
C THR A 358 -12.42 -15.90 3.93
N VAL A 359 -13.69 -15.47 3.83
CA VAL A 359 -14.82 -16.23 4.39
C VAL A 359 -14.94 -17.60 3.71
N ASN A 360 -14.54 -17.79 2.45
CA ASN A 360 -14.48 -19.13 1.82
C ASN A 360 -13.24 -19.96 2.21
N ILE A 361 -12.06 -19.34 2.45
CA ILE A 361 -10.76 -19.99 2.75
C ILE A 361 -10.50 -20.20 4.27
N THR A 362 -11.10 -19.42 5.18
CA THR A 362 -11.10 -19.70 6.64
C THR A 362 -12.00 -20.88 7.03
N SER A 363 -12.40 -21.69 6.05
CA SER A 363 -12.83 -23.07 6.26
C SER A 363 -11.67 -24.03 6.59
N ASN A 364 -10.41 -23.57 6.72
CA ASN A 364 -9.33 -24.37 7.32
C ASN A 364 -9.33 -24.30 8.86
N GLY A 365 -10.34 -24.94 9.47
CA GLY A 365 -10.19 -25.73 10.70
C GLY A 365 -10.68 -25.17 12.05
N LYS A 366 -10.73 -23.86 12.28
CA LYS A 366 -11.22 -23.28 13.56
C LYS A 366 -12.37 -22.30 13.34
N LEU A 367 -13.53 -22.65 13.88
CA LEU A 367 -14.75 -21.83 13.84
C LEU A 367 -14.52 -20.46 14.51
N SER A 368 -14.81 -19.36 13.82
CA SER A 368 -14.82 -18.00 14.37
C SER A 368 -16.25 -17.52 14.66
N VAL A 369 -16.44 -16.90 15.84
CA VAL A 369 -17.74 -16.47 16.34
C VAL A 369 -17.65 -15.06 16.90
N LEU A 370 -18.61 -14.20 16.56
CA LEU A 370 -18.75 -12.88 17.16
C LEU A 370 -19.66 -12.95 18.39
N LEU A 371 -19.16 -12.51 19.54
CA LEU A 371 -19.94 -12.27 20.76
C LEU A 371 -20.26 -10.78 20.84
N ASP A 372 -21.45 -10.40 20.38
CA ASP A 372 -21.97 -9.05 20.54
C ASP A 372 -22.66 -8.91 21.91
N THR A 373 -22.29 -7.88 22.67
CA THR A 373 -22.71 -7.71 24.05
C THR A 373 -22.86 -6.23 24.40
N HIS A 374 -23.70 -5.96 25.40
CA HIS A 374 -23.87 -4.64 26.00
C HIS A 374 -23.07 -4.54 27.31
N PHE A 375 -22.72 -3.32 27.76
CA PHE A 375 -21.92 -3.13 28.98
C PHE A 375 -22.52 -3.81 30.23
N LYS A 376 -23.86 -3.86 30.31
CA LYS A 376 -24.60 -4.52 31.40
C LYS A 376 -24.38 -6.03 31.46
N ASP A 377 -23.99 -6.63 30.34
CA ASP A 377 -23.91 -8.09 30.13
C ASP A 377 -22.49 -8.56 29.76
N HIS A 378 -21.52 -7.64 29.70
CA HIS A 378 -20.17 -7.91 29.22
C HIS A 378 -19.42 -9.00 30.02
N PHE A 379 -19.70 -9.12 31.33
CA PHE A 379 -19.10 -10.17 32.16
C PHE A 379 -19.46 -11.59 31.69
N TYR A 380 -20.66 -11.79 31.12
CA TYR A 380 -21.05 -13.06 30.54
C TYR A 380 -20.31 -13.36 29.24
N ALA A 381 -20.02 -12.32 28.43
CA ALA A 381 -19.19 -12.44 27.24
C ALA A 381 -17.77 -12.91 27.57
N LEU A 382 -17.18 -12.34 28.63
CA LEU A 382 -15.86 -12.75 29.12
C LEU A 382 -15.86 -14.21 29.62
N GLY A 383 -16.92 -14.63 30.31
CA GLY A 383 -17.09 -16.02 30.75
C GLY A 383 -17.14 -17.00 29.57
N LEU A 384 -17.98 -16.72 28.57
CA LEU A 384 -18.10 -17.53 27.36
C LEU A 384 -16.81 -17.56 26.53
N ARG A 385 -16.06 -16.45 26.49
CA ARG A 385 -14.79 -16.35 25.77
C ARG A 385 -13.83 -17.48 26.15
N LYS A 386 -13.68 -17.74 27.46
CA LYS A 386 -12.79 -18.79 27.96
C LYS A 386 -13.23 -20.17 27.46
N THR A 387 -14.51 -20.49 27.61
CA THR A 387 -15.10 -21.76 27.16
C THR A 387 -14.93 -21.97 25.65
N LEU A 388 -15.13 -20.92 24.84
CA LEU A 388 -14.99 -21.00 23.38
C LEU A 388 -13.54 -21.31 22.99
N ILE A 389 -12.57 -20.64 23.60
CA ILE A 389 -11.14 -20.89 23.37
C ILE A 389 -10.75 -22.33 23.74
N GLU A 390 -11.21 -22.82 24.90
CA GLU A 390 -11.00 -24.21 25.34
C GLU A 390 -11.58 -25.23 24.36
N ASN A 391 -12.64 -24.85 23.63
CA ASN A 391 -13.31 -25.67 22.62
C ASN A 391 -12.81 -25.46 21.19
N GLN A 392 -11.68 -24.76 21.02
CA GLN A 392 -11.05 -24.44 19.72
C GLN A 392 -11.88 -23.53 18.82
N ILE A 393 -12.77 -22.72 19.42
CA ILE A 393 -13.55 -21.69 18.75
C ILE A 393 -12.88 -20.35 19.03
N SER A 394 -12.74 -19.50 18.02
CA SER A 394 -12.11 -18.18 18.13
C SER A 394 -13.18 -17.10 18.37
N PRO A 395 -13.36 -16.60 19.61
CA PRO A 395 -14.33 -15.54 19.90
C PRO A 395 -13.78 -14.15 19.59
N PHE A 396 -14.58 -13.36 18.88
CA PHE A 396 -14.41 -11.92 18.77
C PHE A 396 -15.39 -11.24 19.73
N ILE A 397 -14.94 -10.23 20.48
CA ILE A 397 -15.80 -9.39 21.32
C ILE A 397 -15.66 -7.96 20.84
N ILE A 398 -16.78 -7.23 20.80
CA ILE A 398 -16.79 -5.81 20.48
C ILE A 398 -16.43 -5.00 21.74
N PRO A 399 -15.27 -4.30 21.77
CA PRO A 399 -15.00 -3.35 22.85
C PRO A 399 -16.06 -2.24 22.89
N GLN A 400 -16.38 -1.76 24.08
CA GLN A 400 -17.32 -0.66 24.26
C GLN A 400 -16.72 0.63 23.72
N GLU A 401 -17.48 1.33 22.87
CA GLU A 401 -17.16 2.67 22.37
C GLU A 401 -18.33 3.61 22.66
N ASP A 402 -17.99 4.80 23.19
CA ASP A 402 -18.98 5.85 23.53
C ASP A 402 -19.51 6.57 22.28
N ASP A 403 -18.77 6.53 21.17
CA ASP A 403 -19.20 7.07 19.88
C ASP A 403 -20.05 6.04 19.10
N PRO A 404 -21.34 6.34 18.81
CA PRO A 404 -22.21 5.46 18.03
C PRO A 404 -21.69 5.11 16.64
N ARG A 405 -20.90 6.00 16.01
CA ARG A 405 -20.33 5.78 14.67
C ARG A 405 -19.18 4.78 14.69
N GLU A 406 -18.28 4.92 15.66
CA GLU A 406 -17.19 3.96 15.89
C GLU A 406 -17.74 2.58 16.24
N ASN A 407 -18.84 2.53 17.01
CA ASN A 407 -19.52 1.28 17.34
C ASN A 407 -20.08 0.53 16.10
N ILE A 408 -20.65 1.26 15.13
CA ILE A 408 -21.18 0.68 13.88
C ILE A 408 -20.05 0.22 12.95
N ASN A 409 -18.98 1.00 12.80
CA ASN A 409 -17.82 0.62 12.00
C ASN A 409 -17.17 -0.64 12.57
N LEU A 410 -16.98 -0.69 13.89
CA LEU A 410 -16.43 -1.84 14.57
C LEU A 410 -17.33 -3.07 14.47
N LEU A 411 -18.67 -2.91 14.56
CA LEU A 411 -19.62 -3.99 14.31
C LEU A 411 -19.48 -4.52 12.88
N ARG A 412 -19.46 -3.64 11.88
CA ARG A 412 -19.27 -4.01 10.47
C ARG A 412 -17.98 -4.80 10.26
N ASP A 413 -16.86 -4.29 10.76
CA ASP A 413 -15.54 -4.91 10.62
C ASP A 413 -15.47 -6.27 11.34
N ARG A 414 -16.25 -6.47 12.42
CA ARG A 414 -16.31 -7.75 13.14
C ARG A 414 -17.23 -8.76 12.48
N ILE A 415 -18.33 -8.32 11.90
CA ILE A 415 -19.24 -9.18 11.13
C ILE A 415 -18.53 -9.72 9.87
N SER A 416 -17.67 -8.93 9.23
CA SER A 416 -16.90 -9.41 8.05
C SER A 416 -15.93 -10.55 8.35
N GLN A 417 -15.61 -10.79 9.63
CA GLN A 417 -14.57 -11.74 10.08
C GLN A 417 -15.14 -13.06 10.62
N VAL A 418 -16.46 -13.21 10.72
CA VAL A 418 -17.11 -14.36 11.36
C VAL A 418 -18.16 -14.98 10.46
N ARG A 419 -18.47 -16.27 10.70
CA ARG A 419 -19.60 -16.93 10.06
C ARG A 419 -20.80 -17.11 10.97
N LYS A 420 -20.62 -16.96 12.29
CA LYS A 420 -21.70 -17.08 13.28
C LYS A 420 -21.70 -15.86 14.20
N LEU A 421 -22.89 -15.32 14.44
CA LEU A 421 -23.11 -14.23 15.38
C LEU A 421 -23.84 -14.72 16.62
N VAL A 422 -23.37 -14.30 17.79
CA VAL A 422 -24.00 -14.55 19.09
C VAL A 422 -24.29 -13.22 19.75
N PHE A 423 -25.57 -12.94 20.00
CA PHE A 423 -26.01 -11.79 20.78
C PHE A 423 -26.26 -12.23 22.22
N ILE A 424 -25.57 -11.61 23.17
CA ILE A 424 -25.74 -11.90 24.59
C ILE A 424 -26.86 -11.03 25.15
N TYR A 425 -27.90 -11.68 25.67
CA TYR A 425 -29.10 -11.01 26.18
C TYR A 425 -29.29 -11.29 27.68
N GLY A 426 -28.90 -10.34 28.52
CA GLY A 426 -29.06 -10.41 29.98
C GLY A 426 -29.92 -9.28 30.53
N ARG A 427 -29.28 -8.31 31.18
CA ARG A 427 -29.87 -7.12 31.80
C ARG A 427 -30.10 -5.97 30.84
N VAL A 428 -29.64 -6.08 29.60
CA VAL A 428 -29.99 -5.12 28.54
C VAL A 428 -31.49 -5.17 28.21
N SER A 429 -32.05 -4.08 27.66
CA SER A 429 -33.46 -4.05 27.26
C SER A 429 -33.69 -4.82 25.96
N GLU A 430 -34.90 -5.33 25.76
CA GLU A 430 -35.27 -6.05 24.55
C GLU A 430 -35.19 -5.15 23.32
N GLU A 431 -35.59 -3.89 23.43
CA GLU A 431 -35.54 -2.91 22.33
C GLU A 431 -34.12 -2.70 21.83
N TRP A 432 -33.14 -2.66 22.75
CA TRP A 432 -31.74 -2.55 22.38
C TRP A 432 -31.26 -3.78 21.61
N LEU A 433 -31.62 -4.99 22.08
CA LEU A 433 -31.27 -6.23 21.42
C LEU A 433 -31.84 -6.28 19.99
N LEU A 434 -33.12 -5.94 19.82
CA LEU A 434 -33.78 -5.92 18.52
C LEU A 434 -33.17 -4.86 17.58
N ALA A 435 -32.87 -3.67 18.09
CA ALA A 435 -32.20 -2.62 17.33
C ALA A 435 -30.81 -3.08 16.86
N ARG A 436 -30.09 -3.80 17.74
CA ARG A 436 -28.75 -4.30 17.46
C ARG A 436 -28.73 -5.42 16.44
N ILE A 437 -29.67 -6.36 16.54
CA ILE A 437 -29.90 -7.41 15.54
C ILE A 437 -30.26 -6.79 14.18
N SER A 438 -31.16 -5.80 14.15
CA SER A 438 -31.55 -5.08 12.94
C SER A 438 -30.35 -4.41 12.25
N ALA A 439 -29.51 -3.73 13.02
CA ALA A 439 -28.28 -3.11 12.51
C ALA A 439 -27.31 -4.15 11.91
N ALA A 440 -27.11 -5.28 12.59
CA ALA A 440 -26.26 -6.36 12.08
C ALA A 440 -26.80 -6.94 10.77
N LEU A 441 -28.11 -7.19 10.68
CA LEU A 441 -28.76 -7.70 9.47
C LEU A 441 -28.67 -6.72 8.31
N GLN A 442 -28.86 -5.43 8.58
CA GLN A 442 -28.70 -4.40 7.56
C GLN A 442 -27.27 -4.42 7.02
N LEU A 443 -26.25 -4.50 7.89
CA LEU A 443 -24.86 -4.64 7.46
C LEU A 443 -24.62 -5.91 6.64
N ILE A 444 -25.21 -7.03 7.04
CA ILE A 444 -25.08 -8.31 6.33
C ILE A 444 -25.72 -8.26 4.96
N ILE A 445 -26.92 -7.70 4.84
CA ILE A 445 -27.64 -7.56 3.57
C ILE A 445 -26.94 -6.55 2.66
N THR A 446 -26.55 -5.39 3.20
CA THR A 446 -25.90 -4.32 2.43
C THR A 446 -24.53 -4.75 1.91
N ASN A 447 -23.73 -5.45 2.71
CA ASN A 447 -22.37 -5.85 2.34
C ASN A 447 -22.27 -7.30 1.84
N LYS A 448 -23.39 -8.04 1.80
CA LYS A 448 -23.49 -9.46 1.41
C LYS A 448 -22.53 -10.36 2.19
N TYR A 449 -22.46 -10.19 3.51
CA TYR A 449 -21.65 -11.05 4.37
C TYR A 449 -22.22 -12.47 4.44
N ASN A 450 -21.36 -13.49 4.37
CA ASN A 450 -21.77 -14.89 4.43
C ASN A 450 -21.84 -15.37 5.88
N ILE A 451 -22.97 -15.05 6.54
CA ILE A 451 -23.30 -15.49 7.89
C ILE A 451 -24.19 -16.74 7.84
N GLU A 452 -23.76 -17.80 8.50
CA GLU A 452 -24.42 -19.11 8.55
C GLU A 452 -25.52 -19.17 9.61
N ASP A 453 -25.25 -18.71 10.85
CA ASP A 453 -26.18 -18.81 11.97
C ASP A 453 -26.20 -17.53 12.84
N PHE A 454 -27.38 -17.22 13.37
CA PHE A 454 -27.59 -16.21 14.40
C PHE A 454 -28.05 -16.87 15.69
N ILE A 455 -27.40 -16.54 16.81
CA ILE A 455 -27.72 -17.10 18.12
C ILE A 455 -28.02 -15.96 19.08
N ILE A 456 -29.14 -16.07 19.79
CA ILE A 456 -29.40 -15.25 20.97
C ILE A 456 -29.09 -16.11 22.18
N TYR A 457 -28.02 -15.77 22.90
CA TYR A 457 -27.63 -16.46 24.12
C TYR A 457 -28.17 -15.68 25.33
N MET A 458 -29.26 -16.18 25.91
CA MET A 458 -29.91 -15.53 27.04
C MET A 458 -29.18 -15.89 28.34
N VAL A 459 -28.90 -14.87 29.13
CA VAL A 459 -28.23 -14.97 30.43
C VAL A 459 -29.09 -14.30 31.50
N PRO A 460 -28.83 -14.54 32.80
CA PRO A 460 -29.69 -14.00 33.85
C PRO A 460 -29.83 -12.47 33.78
N PRO A 461 -31.01 -11.94 34.12
CA PRO A 461 -32.13 -12.59 34.82
C PRO A 461 -33.06 -13.42 33.93
N HIS A 462 -33.86 -14.31 34.54
CA HIS A 462 -34.85 -15.16 33.87
C HIS A 462 -35.70 -14.39 32.84
N LYS A 463 -35.86 -15.01 31.67
CA LYS A 463 -36.67 -14.51 30.55
C LYS A 463 -37.87 -15.43 30.33
N GLU A 464 -39.06 -14.88 30.10
CA GLU A 464 -40.22 -15.70 29.77
C GLU A 464 -40.08 -16.32 28.37
N TYR A 465 -40.45 -17.61 28.26
CA TYR A 465 -40.35 -18.41 27.05
C TYR A 465 -41.18 -17.79 25.91
N GLY A 466 -40.55 -17.52 24.76
CA GLY A 466 -41.22 -16.94 23.58
C GLY A 466 -41.28 -15.40 23.54
N SER A 467 -40.62 -14.70 24.47
CA SER A 467 -40.55 -13.22 24.49
C SER A 467 -39.97 -12.63 23.20
N ILE A 468 -39.00 -13.30 22.57
CA ILE A 468 -38.38 -12.83 21.33
C ILE A 468 -39.03 -13.52 20.12
N SER A 469 -40.02 -12.85 19.53
CA SER A 469 -40.64 -13.27 18.27
C SER A 469 -39.98 -12.59 17.07
N LEU A 470 -38.89 -13.15 16.56
CA LEU A 470 -38.18 -12.61 15.40
C LEU A 470 -38.61 -13.33 14.12
N ASN A 471 -39.54 -12.72 13.39
CA ASN A 471 -40.08 -13.25 12.14
C ASN A 471 -39.22 -12.78 10.95
N GLN A 472 -38.04 -13.37 10.74
CA GLN A 472 -37.16 -12.98 9.64
C GLN A 472 -36.77 -14.18 8.79
N ARG A 473 -37.31 -14.21 7.56
CA ARG A 473 -37.15 -15.29 6.58
C ARG A 473 -35.74 -15.41 5.99
N ILE A 474 -34.81 -14.56 6.40
CA ILE A 474 -33.53 -14.33 5.71
C ILE A 474 -32.37 -15.03 6.42
N VAL A 475 -32.45 -15.30 7.74
CA VAL A 475 -31.39 -16.02 8.46
C VAL A 475 -31.95 -16.93 9.57
N ASN A 476 -31.33 -18.11 9.76
CA ASN A 476 -31.65 -19.03 10.84
C ASN A 476 -31.26 -18.41 12.19
N MET A 477 -32.27 -17.94 12.93
CA MET A 477 -32.12 -17.44 14.29
C MET A 477 -32.48 -18.51 15.32
N ASN A 478 -31.54 -18.80 16.22
CA ASN A 478 -31.71 -19.76 17.29
C ASN A 478 -31.54 -19.10 18.65
N VAL A 479 -32.33 -19.55 19.62
CA VAL A 479 -32.32 -19.02 20.98
C VAL A 479 -31.79 -20.11 21.91
N ILE A 480 -30.77 -19.77 22.70
CA ILE A 480 -30.23 -20.64 23.74
C ILE A 480 -30.45 -19.94 25.06
N ASP A 481 -31.33 -20.52 25.87
CA ASP A 481 -31.72 -19.95 27.15
C ASP A 481 -30.88 -20.53 28.30
N SER A 482 -30.05 -19.67 28.90
CA SER A 482 -29.32 -19.94 30.14
C SER A 482 -29.72 -18.94 31.25
N SER A 483 -30.85 -18.25 31.12
CA SER A 483 -31.27 -17.15 32.00
C SER A 483 -31.75 -17.59 33.39
N ASN A 484 -32.08 -18.88 33.55
CA ASN A 484 -32.58 -19.47 34.79
C ASN A 484 -31.51 -19.74 35.87
N ASN A 485 -30.23 -19.75 35.52
CA ASN A 485 -29.14 -20.12 36.42
C ASN A 485 -28.02 -19.06 36.38
N GLU A 486 -27.53 -18.61 37.55
CA GLU A 486 -26.43 -17.62 37.64
C GLU A 486 -25.14 -18.09 36.95
N ILE A 487 -24.91 -19.40 36.93
CA ILE A 487 -23.84 -20.06 36.20
C ILE A 487 -24.50 -20.96 35.16
N ALA A 488 -24.09 -20.82 33.89
CA ALA A 488 -24.61 -21.67 32.82
C ALA A 488 -24.39 -23.15 33.17
N GLU A 489 -25.47 -23.94 33.18
CA GLU A 489 -25.36 -25.38 33.38
C GLU A 489 -24.47 -25.98 32.29
N LYS A 490 -23.62 -26.93 32.68
CA LYS A 490 -22.69 -27.59 31.76
C LYS A 490 -23.43 -28.19 30.55
N SER A 491 -24.63 -28.72 30.76
CA SER A 491 -25.52 -29.24 29.71
C SER A 491 -25.94 -28.19 28.67
N THR A 492 -26.26 -26.97 29.09
CA THR A 492 -26.62 -25.84 28.21
C THR A 492 -25.42 -25.30 27.46
N LEU A 493 -24.27 -25.25 28.13
CA LEU A 493 -23.00 -24.84 27.52
C LEU A 493 -22.53 -25.85 26.47
N ASP A 494 -22.62 -27.15 26.76
CA ASP A 494 -22.28 -28.22 25.81
C ASP A 494 -23.19 -28.17 24.57
N LYS A 495 -24.50 -27.93 24.76
CA LYS A 495 -25.45 -27.70 23.65
C LYS A 495 -25.06 -26.48 22.81
N PHE A 496 -24.69 -25.36 23.45
CA PHE A 496 -24.24 -24.15 22.75
C PHE A 496 -22.98 -24.40 21.91
N ILE A 497 -21.97 -25.07 22.48
CA ILE A 497 -20.74 -25.42 21.77
C ILE A 497 -21.01 -26.40 20.62
N MET A 498 -21.86 -27.41 20.85
CA MET A 498 -22.25 -28.36 19.80
C MET A 498 -22.94 -27.65 18.65
N TYR A 499 -23.92 -26.80 18.94
CA TYR A 499 -24.66 -26.01 17.96
C TYR A 499 -23.73 -25.10 17.13
N LEU A 500 -22.79 -24.42 17.79
CA LEU A 500 -21.76 -23.64 17.11
C LEU A 500 -20.95 -24.48 16.12
N LYS A 501 -20.57 -25.72 16.47
CA LYS A 501 -19.76 -26.59 15.61
C LYS A 501 -20.52 -27.27 14.48
N THR A 502 -21.78 -27.66 14.68
CA THR A 502 -22.53 -28.48 13.71
C THR A 502 -23.46 -27.68 12.82
N GLY A 503 -23.82 -26.44 13.20
CA GLY A 503 -24.89 -25.69 12.54
C GLY A 503 -26.28 -26.22 12.89
N SER A 504 -27.31 -25.49 12.47
CA SER A 504 -28.71 -25.90 12.60
C SER A 504 -28.95 -27.23 11.86
N VAL A 505 -29.37 -28.28 12.58
CA VAL A 505 -29.89 -29.53 11.97
C VAL A 505 -31.28 -29.30 11.42
#